data_AF-A0A965VF58-F1
#
_entry.id   AF-A0A965VF58-F1
#
_cell.length_a   1.000
_cell.length_b   1.000
_cell.length_c   1.000
_cell.angle_alpha   90.00
_cell.angle_beta   90.00
_cell.angle_gamma   90.00
#
_symmetry.space_group_name_H-M   'P 1'
#
loop_
_entity.id
_entity.type
_entity.pdbx_description
1 polymer ?
#
loop_
_entity_poly.entity_id
_entity_poly.type
_entity_poly.pdbx_seq_one_letter_code
_entity_poly.pdbx_strand_id
1 'polypeptide(L)'
;QQGLAATKLVQPGSLFSASYRVKLPPGASPEAAAKSITSRFREAGWEVRDRSNGAPGTRRFVERLGQFLSLVGLTALAIAGIGVGNGVTSWLEGKRTSIAIFKVLGADSRTIFQLYLAQILIVALVAIAAGLAAGALVPWAVVAFAGDALPVPPQLQAYPMPLALAALYGVLVALLFALAPLARARTVTVAHLFRTGVEGASRPSRAVMIACALLALGIAALAIASAREPMFAAGFVVSVLGLLLLLTLSACAITPAGQSSSVKEFRDCPDCPAMVVVPPGKFRMGFDGGEPERYEGPVRDVRIARKFALGKFEVTNGEYRRFVTATGHVSGKGCFALRDGTYQKLPGTDWSDPGYQRPIRDDEPVACV
;
A
#
# COMPACT_ATOMS: atom_id res chain seq x y z
N GLN A 1 47.92 -25.15 -48.88
CA GLN A 1 47.40 -26.40 -48.28
C GLN A 1 48.43 -27.54 -48.25
N GLN A 2 49.48 -27.53 -49.08
CA GLN A 2 50.49 -28.61 -49.13
C GLN A 2 51.34 -28.77 -47.85
N GLY A 3 51.65 -27.69 -47.13
CA GLY A 3 52.43 -27.76 -45.88
C GLY A 3 51.72 -28.49 -44.73
N LEU A 4 50.40 -28.32 -44.57
CA LEU A 4 49.64 -28.98 -43.51
C LEU A 4 49.56 -30.50 -43.75
N ALA A 5 49.36 -30.92 -45.01
CA ALA A 5 49.33 -32.32 -45.40
C ALA A 5 50.70 -33.02 -45.17
N ALA A 6 51.80 -32.32 -45.37
CA ALA A 6 53.15 -32.85 -45.14
C ALA A 6 53.47 -33.09 -43.66
N THR A 7 52.90 -32.29 -42.75
CA THR A 7 53.22 -32.37 -41.31
C THR A 7 52.53 -33.50 -40.55
N LYS A 8 51.49 -34.14 -41.11
CA LYS A 8 50.68 -35.20 -40.46
C LYS A 8 50.17 -34.85 -39.05
N LEU A 9 50.03 -33.56 -38.74
CA LEU A 9 49.59 -33.06 -37.43
C LEU A 9 48.07 -33.24 -37.21
N VAL A 10 47.30 -33.33 -38.29
CA VAL A 10 45.87 -33.63 -38.22
C VAL A 10 45.70 -35.14 -38.14
N GLN A 11 45.56 -35.65 -36.93
CA GLN A 11 45.31 -37.06 -36.63
C GLN A 11 43.94 -37.24 -35.96
N PRO A 12 43.34 -38.45 -36.00
CA PRO A 12 42.12 -38.73 -35.24
C PRO A 12 42.31 -38.35 -33.77
N GLY A 13 41.52 -37.39 -33.27
CA GLY A 13 41.63 -36.85 -31.92
C GLY A 13 42.37 -35.50 -31.79
N SER A 14 42.97 -34.97 -32.86
CA SER A 14 43.59 -33.64 -32.80
C SER A 14 42.52 -32.54 -32.80
N LEU A 15 42.61 -31.60 -31.87
CA LEU A 15 41.81 -30.37 -31.87
C LEU A 15 42.42 -29.37 -32.86
N PHE A 16 41.78 -29.18 -34.02
CA PHE A 16 42.17 -28.15 -34.98
C PHE A 16 41.03 -27.16 -35.22
N SER A 17 41.38 -25.89 -35.40
CA SER A 17 40.42 -24.84 -35.74
C SER A 17 40.58 -24.45 -37.21
N ALA A 18 39.49 -24.53 -37.99
CA ALA A 18 39.45 -24.01 -39.35
C ALA A 18 38.68 -22.69 -39.37
N SER A 19 39.27 -21.66 -40.00
CA SER A 19 38.63 -20.36 -40.17
C SER A 19 38.26 -20.14 -41.63
N TYR A 20 36.97 -19.88 -41.87
CA TYR A 20 36.45 -19.57 -43.21
C TYR A 20 36.09 -18.09 -43.28
N ARG A 21 36.62 -17.39 -44.29
CA ARG A 21 36.27 -15.99 -44.56
C ARG A 21 35.31 -15.96 -45.74
N VAL A 22 34.07 -15.57 -45.47
CA VAL A 22 32.99 -15.52 -46.47
C VAL A 22 32.65 -14.05 -46.75
N LYS A 23 32.75 -13.65 -48.03
CA LYS A 23 32.32 -12.32 -48.47
C LYS A 23 30.84 -12.37 -48.84
N LEU A 24 30.02 -11.60 -48.14
CA LEU A 24 28.58 -11.51 -48.40
C LEU A 24 28.30 -10.53 -49.56
N PRO A 25 27.22 -10.75 -50.34
CA PRO A 25 26.73 -9.79 -51.32
C PRO A 25 26.38 -8.43 -50.65
N PRO A 26 26.47 -7.31 -51.38
CA PRO A 26 26.04 -6.01 -50.87
C PRO A 26 24.56 -6.06 -50.48
N GLY A 27 24.23 -5.61 -49.26
CA GLY A 27 22.86 -5.62 -48.70
C GLY A 27 22.46 -6.88 -47.92
N ALA A 28 23.23 -7.97 -47.98
CA ALA A 28 22.95 -9.15 -47.17
C ALA A 28 23.32 -8.92 -45.70
N SER A 29 22.42 -9.29 -44.77
CA SER A 29 22.67 -9.14 -43.34
C SER A 29 23.63 -10.22 -42.82
N PRO A 30 24.73 -9.84 -42.15
CA PRO A 30 25.68 -10.80 -41.58
C PRO A 30 25.04 -11.72 -40.54
N GLU A 31 24.12 -11.20 -39.72
CA GLU A 31 23.45 -11.94 -38.65
C GLU A 31 22.50 -13.03 -39.19
N ALA A 32 21.76 -12.78 -40.28
CA ALA A 32 20.90 -13.81 -40.87
C ALA A 32 21.73 -14.92 -41.54
N ALA A 33 22.83 -14.56 -42.20
CA ALA A 33 23.76 -15.53 -42.77
C ALA A 33 24.40 -16.41 -41.68
N ALA A 34 24.84 -15.79 -40.57
CA ALA A 34 25.36 -16.50 -39.41
C ALA A 34 24.33 -17.50 -38.85
N LYS A 35 23.09 -17.06 -38.57
CA LYS A 35 22.00 -17.94 -38.10
C LYS A 35 21.69 -19.07 -39.08
N SER A 36 21.74 -18.82 -40.38
CA SER A 36 21.49 -19.85 -41.40
C SER A 36 22.58 -20.94 -41.39
N ILE A 37 23.85 -20.55 -41.24
CA ILE A 37 24.98 -21.49 -41.18
C ILE A 37 24.92 -22.30 -39.88
N THR A 38 24.73 -21.65 -38.73
CA THR A 38 24.68 -22.34 -37.43
C THR A 38 23.46 -23.27 -37.32
N SER A 39 22.32 -22.92 -37.92
CA SER A 39 21.12 -23.77 -37.90
C SER A 39 21.23 -24.98 -38.82
N ARG A 40 21.87 -24.84 -40.00
CA ARG A 40 22.14 -25.94 -40.94
C ARG A 40 23.23 -26.90 -40.46
N PHE A 41 24.22 -26.42 -39.72
CA PHE A 41 25.36 -27.22 -39.25
C PHE A 41 25.48 -27.22 -37.72
N ARG A 42 24.45 -27.72 -37.02
CA ARG A 42 24.36 -27.69 -35.56
C ARG A 42 25.47 -28.47 -34.83
N GLU A 43 25.99 -29.54 -35.45
CA GLU A 43 26.96 -30.45 -34.81
C GLU A 43 28.42 -29.97 -34.87
N ALA A 44 28.70 -28.92 -35.66
CA ALA A 44 30.07 -28.51 -35.98
C ALA A 44 30.63 -27.37 -35.08
N GLY A 45 29.88 -26.92 -34.06
CA GLY A 45 30.40 -26.00 -33.04
C GLY A 45 30.88 -24.64 -33.56
N TRP A 46 30.22 -24.09 -34.59
CA TRP A 46 30.65 -22.86 -35.27
C TRP A 46 30.67 -21.62 -34.36
N GLU A 47 31.83 -20.95 -34.28
CA GLU A 47 31.93 -19.57 -33.77
C GLU A 47 31.93 -18.60 -34.96
N VAL A 48 30.88 -17.78 -35.10
CA VAL A 48 30.76 -16.81 -36.19
C VAL A 48 31.17 -15.42 -35.71
N ARG A 49 32.13 -14.80 -36.41
CA ARG A 49 32.52 -13.40 -36.20
C ARG A 49 32.20 -12.59 -37.45
N ASP A 50 31.54 -11.46 -37.27
CA ASP A 50 31.15 -10.56 -38.36
C ASP A 50 31.66 -9.13 -38.13
N ARG A 51 31.49 -8.28 -39.14
CA ARG A 51 31.90 -6.86 -39.09
C ARG A 51 31.12 -6.02 -38.08
N SER A 52 29.91 -6.44 -37.71
CA SER A 52 29.07 -5.78 -36.71
C SER A 52 29.44 -6.18 -35.27
N ASN A 53 30.22 -7.24 -35.09
CA ASN A 53 30.57 -7.79 -33.79
C ASN A 53 32.07 -8.15 -33.68
N GLY A 54 32.94 -7.16 -33.89
CA GLY A 54 34.40 -7.33 -33.81
C GLY A 54 34.94 -7.67 -32.42
N ALA A 55 34.17 -7.39 -31.36
CA ALA A 55 34.51 -7.67 -29.96
C ALA A 55 33.30 -8.26 -29.20
N PRO A 56 32.98 -9.56 -29.40
CA PRO A 56 31.82 -10.19 -28.78
C PRO A 56 31.88 -10.19 -27.24
N GLY A 57 33.08 -10.15 -26.65
CA GLY A 57 33.28 -9.98 -25.21
C GLY A 57 32.75 -8.65 -24.70
N THR A 58 33.13 -7.55 -25.34
CA THR A 58 32.72 -6.19 -24.94
C THR A 58 31.21 -6.00 -25.08
N ARG A 59 30.60 -6.52 -26.16
CA ARG A 59 29.14 -6.46 -26.35
C ARG A 59 28.39 -7.18 -25.22
N ARG A 60 28.78 -8.42 -24.91
CA ARG A 60 28.18 -9.19 -23.80
C ARG A 60 28.38 -8.50 -22.45
N PHE A 61 29.54 -7.89 -22.23
CA PHE A 61 29.81 -7.13 -21.01
C PHE A 61 28.87 -5.91 -20.90
N VAL A 62 28.71 -5.13 -21.98
CA VAL A 62 27.78 -3.98 -22.02
C VAL A 62 26.32 -4.43 -21.87
N GLU A 63 25.92 -5.54 -22.49
CA GLU A 63 24.59 -6.11 -22.32
C GLU A 63 24.34 -6.53 -20.86
N ARG A 64 25.30 -7.21 -20.22
CA ARG A 64 25.24 -7.60 -18.79
C ARG A 64 25.22 -6.39 -17.86
N LEU A 65 26.01 -5.36 -18.14
CA LEU A 65 25.96 -4.09 -17.40
C LEU A 65 24.59 -3.45 -17.55
N GLY A 66 24.02 -3.43 -18.75
CA GLY A 66 22.67 -2.93 -18.99
C GLY A 66 21.60 -3.71 -18.22
N GLN A 67 21.71 -5.04 -18.17
CA GLN A 67 20.82 -5.90 -17.37
C GLN A 67 20.95 -5.59 -15.86
N PHE A 68 22.18 -5.46 -15.36
CA PHE A 68 22.43 -5.12 -13.95
C PHE A 68 21.89 -3.73 -13.59
N LEU A 69 22.17 -2.72 -14.41
CA LEU A 69 21.67 -1.36 -14.20
C LEU A 69 20.13 -1.29 -14.28
N SER A 70 19.53 -2.07 -15.18
CA SER A 70 18.07 -2.21 -15.25
C SER A 70 17.51 -2.82 -13.97
N LEU A 71 18.14 -3.88 -13.44
CA LEU A 71 17.73 -4.51 -12.19
C LEU A 71 17.83 -3.54 -11.00
N VAL A 72 18.95 -2.82 -10.91
CA VAL A 72 19.16 -1.79 -9.88
C VAL A 72 18.10 -0.69 -10.02
N GLY A 73 17.81 -0.24 -11.24
CA GLY A 73 16.78 0.75 -11.52
C GLY A 73 15.37 0.31 -11.12
N LEU A 74 14.97 -0.91 -11.50
CA LEU A 74 13.67 -1.49 -11.14
C LEU A 74 13.54 -1.72 -9.63
N THR A 75 14.64 -2.11 -8.97
CA THR A 75 14.70 -2.26 -7.50
C THR A 75 14.55 -0.92 -6.81
N ALA A 76 15.30 0.10 -7.25
CA ALA A 76 15.20 1.46 -6.74
C ALA A 76 13.77 2.01 -6.92
N LEU A 77 13.14 1.74 -8.06
CA LEU A 77 11.74 2.11 -8.33
C LEU A 77 10.78 1.45 -7.35
N ALA A 78 10.96 0.16 -7.06
CA ALA A 78 10.12 -0.58 -6.11
C ALA A 78 10.25 -0.03 -4.68
N ILE A 79 11.48 0.21 -4.22
CA ILE A 79 11.77 0.77 -2.89
C ILE A 79 11.21 2.20 -2.78
N ALA A 80 11.43 3.03 -3.80
CA ALA A 80 10.88 4.39 -3.86
C ALA A 80 9.35 4.38 -3.79
N GLY A 81 8.70 3.45 -4.48
CA GLY A 81 7.25 3.26 -4.44
C GLY A 81 6.71 3.05 -3.01
N ILE A 82 7.36 2.17 -2.23
CA ILE A 82 6.98 1.92 -0.82
C ILE A 82 7.11 3.21 0.00
N GLY A 83 8.18 3.99 -0.20
CA GLY A 83 8.38 5.27 0.46
C GLY A 83 7.30 6.29 0.13
N VAL A 84 6.95 6.43 -1.15
CA VAL A 84 5.86 7.32 -1.61
C VAL A 84 4.52 6.89 -1.02
N GLY A 85 4.20 5.59 -1.03
CA GLY A 85 2.95 5.06 -0.48
C GLY A 85 2.80 5.37 1.02
N ASN A 86 3.86 5.16 1.80
CA ASN A 86 3.87 5.47 3.23
C ASN A 86 3.81 6.99 3.48
N GLY A 87 4.55 7.79 2.72
CA GLY A 87 4.54 9.25 2.83
C GLY A 87 3.18 9.85 2.52
N VAL A 88 2.54 9.44 1.43
CA VAL A 88 1.19 9.87 1.06
C VAL A 88 0.17 9.43 2.11
N THR A 89 0.29 8.20 2.61
CA THR A 89 -0.58 7.71 3.69
C THR A 89 -0.45 8.62 4.90
N SER A 90 0.75 8.79 5.45
CA SER A 90 1.03 9.63 6.63
C SER A 90 0.55 11.07 6.46
N TRP A 91 0.79 11.67 5.31
CA TRP A 91 0.32 13.02 5.00
C TRP A 91 -1.21 13.11 4.98
N LEU A 92 -1.90 12.13 4.37
CA LEU A 92 -3.36 12.06 4.39
C LEU A 92 -3.92 11.82 5.79
N GLU A 93 -3.23 11.07 6.65
CA GLU A 93 -3.61 10.90 8.04
C GLU A 93 -3.62 12.25 8.79
N GLY A 94 -2.60 13.08 8.56
CA GLY A 94 -2.54 14.44 9.10
C GLY A 94 -3.63 15.38 8.56
N LYS A 95 -4.26 15.06 7.43
CA LYS A 95 -5.36 15.84 6.83
C LYS A 95 -6.76 15.33 7.16
N ARG A 96 -6.88 14.28 7.99
CA ARG A 96 -8.18 13.70 8.39
C ARG A 96 -9.16 14.73 8.96
N THR A 97 -8.70 15.63 9.83
CA THR A 97 -9.55 16.68 10.43
C THR A 97 -10.06 17.66 9.37
N SER A 98 -9.21 18.10 8.45
CA SER A 98 -9.62 18.98 7.34
C SER A 98 -10.64 18.30 6.42
N ILE A 99 -10.45 17.02 6.12
CA ILE A 99 -11.41 16.22 5.34
C ILE A 99 -12.77 16.16 6.06
N ALA A 100 -12.77 15.98 7.37
CA ALA A 100 -14.01 15.95 8.15
C ALA A 100 -14.73 17.31 8.16
N ILE A 101 -14.00 18.42 8.30
CA ILE A 101 -14.57 19.77 8.20
C ILE A 101 -15.24 19.97 6.83
N PHE A 102 -14.56 19.62 5.73
CA PHE A 102 -15.16 19.73 4.39
C PHE A 102 -16.42 18.88 4.23
N LYS A 103 -16.45 17.67 4.80
CA LYS A 103 -17.66 16.83 4.77
C LYS A 103 -18.82 17.40 5.58
N VAL A 104 -18.55 18.00 6.74
CA VAL A 104 -19.59 18.67 7.56
C VAL A 104 -20.14 19.89 6.82
N LEU A 105 -19.31 20.60 6.06
CA LEU A 105 -19.73 21.69 5.19
C LEU A 105 -20.46 21.22 3.90
N GLY A 106 -20.68 19.91 3.73
CA GLY A 106 -21.45 19.35 2.61
C GLY A 106 -20.64 18.96 1.37
N ALA A 107 -19.30 18.92 1.45
CA ALA A 107 -18.48 18.48 0.32
C ALA A 107 -18.65 16.98 0.01
N ASP A 108 -18.89 16.66 -1.26
CA ASP A 108 -19.00 15.28 -1.73
C ASP A 108 -17.64 14.54 -1.65
N SER A 109 -17.69 13.22 -1.44
CA SER A 109 -16.49 12.38 -1.35
C SER A 109 -15.68 12.34 -2.65
N ARG A 110 -16.31 12.56 -3.81
CA ARG A 110 -15.64 12.67 -5.12
C ARG A 110 -14.86 13.97 -5.24
N THR A 111 -15.43 15.09 -4.79
CA THR A 111 -14.77 16.40 -4.80
C THR A 111 -13.52 16.38 -3.92
N ILE A 112 -13.63 15.82 -2.72
CA ILE A 112 -12.48 15.64 -1.82
C ILE A 112 -11.42 14.76 -2.48
N PHE A 113 -11.81 13.64 -3.09
CA PHE A 113 -10.90 12.76 -3.79
C PHE A 113 -10.17 13.49 -4.94
N GLN A 114 -10.87 14.22 -5.79
CA GLN A 114 -10.28 14.96 -6.91
C GLN A 114 -9.34 16.07 -6.43
N LEU A 115 -9.72 16.80 -5.37
CA LEU A 115 -8.91 17.87 -4.79
C LEU A 115 -7.55 17.33 -4.30
N TYR A 116 -7.57 16.31 -3.44
CA TYR A 116 -6.34 15.74 -2.90
C TYR A 116 -5.54 14.95 -3.94
N LEU A 117 -6.20 14.29 -4.90
CA LEU A 117 -5.52 13.66 -6.03
C LEU A 117 -4.79 14.69 -6.88
N ALA A 118 -5.42 15.83 -7.18
CA ALA A 118 -4.80 16.91 -7.94
C ALA A 118 -3.59 17.49 -7.20
N GLN A 119 -3.67 17.69 -5.88
CA GLN A 119 -2.53 18.13 -5.07
C GLN A 119 -1.35 17.15 -5.15
N ILE A 120 -1.62 15.85 -4.97
CA ILE A 120 -0.58 14.80 -5.07
C ILE A 120 0.01 14.77 -6.48
N LEU A 121 -0.82 14.89 -7.52
CA LEU A 121 -0.37 14.87 -8.91
C LEU A 121 0.49 16.10 -9.24
N ILE A 122 0.15 17.29 -8.76
CA ILE A 122 0.96 18.50 -8.95
C ILE A 122 2.34 18.30 -8.32
N VAL A 123 2.40 17.83 -7.07
CA VAL A 123 3.68 17.55 -6.38
C VAL A 123 4.47 16.47 -7.13
N ALA A 124 3.81 15.42 -7.60
CA ALA A 124 4.44 14.36 -8.37
C ALA A 124 4.99 14.89 -9.71
N LEU A 125 4.26 15.74 -10.43
CA LEU A 125 4.72 16.33 -11.68
C LEU A 125 5.95 17.21 -11.48
N VAL A 126 5.99 18.00 -10.41
CA VAL A 126 7.18 18.80 -10.05
C VAL A 126 8.37 17.88 -9.73
N ALA A 127 8.16 16.82 -8.96
CA ALA A 127 9.21 15.85 -8.63
C ALA A 127 9.72 15.10 -9.88
N ILE A 128 8.82 14.73 -10.79
CA ILE A 128 9.17 14.09 -12.07
C ILE A 128 9.96 15.06 -12.94
N ALA A 129 9.54 16.32 -13.07
CA ALA A 129 10.28 17.33 -13.84
C ALA A 129 11.70 17.53 -13.28
N ALA A 130 11.84 17.64 -11.96
CA ALA A 130 13.15 17.74 -11.30
C ALA A 130 14.01 16.47 -11.53
N GLY A 131 13.40 15.28 -11.43
CA GLY A 131 14.08 14.01 -11.67
C GLY A 131 14.53 13.84 -13.13
N LEU A 132 13.72 14.27 -14.10
CA LEU A 132 14.07 14.28 -15.51
C LEU A 132 15.20 15.26 -15.81
N ALA A 133 15.16 16.47 -15.24
CA ALA A 133 16.24 17.45 -15.36
C ALA A 133 17.55 16.90 -14.79
N ALA A 134 17.51 16.34 -13.58
CA ALA A 134 18.67 15.69 -12.97
C ALA A 134 19.19 14.54 -13.85
N GLY A 135 18.32 13.65 -14.31
CA GLY A 135 18.67 12.53 -15.18
C GLY A 135 19.28 12.94 -16.52
N ALA A 136 18.80 14.04 -17.12
CA ALA A 136 19.33 14.60 -18.35
C ALA A 136 20.72 15.24 -18.16
N LEU A 137 21.03 15.74 -16.96
CA LEU A 137 22.31 16.36 -16.63
C LEU A 137 23.42 15.35 -16.26
N VAL A 138 23.06 14.12 -15.88
CA VAL A 138 24.04 13.08 -15.49
C VAL A 138 25.10 12.82 -16.56
N PRO A 139 24.78 12.60 -17.86
CA PRO A 139 25.80 12.37 -18.88
C PRO A 139 26.78 13.55 -19.02
N TRP A 140 26.28 14.78 -18.89
CA TRP A 140 27.11 15.99 -18.89
C TRP A 140 28.10 16.01 -17.73
N ALA A 141 27.63 15.69 -16.52
CA ALA A 141 28.49 15.60 -15.35
C ALA A 141 29.57 14.52 -15.52
N VAL A 142 29.21 13.33 -16.03
CA VAL A 142 30.17 12.24 -16.28
C VAL A 142 31.27 12.66 -17.25
N VAL A 143 30.93 13.37 -18.33
CA VAL A 143 31.92 13.88 -19.28
C VAL A 143 32.85 14.91 -18.64
N ALA A 144 32.31 15.81 -17.83
CA ALA A 144 33.10 16.85 -17.18
C ALA A 144 34.16 16.26 -16.21
N PHE A 145 33.86 15.16 -15.53
CA PHE A 145 34.77 14.55 -14.54
C PHE A 145 35.62 13.39 -15.08
N ALA A 146 35.14 12.67 -16.10
CA ALA A 146 35.75 11.43 -16.58
C ALA A 146 35.95 11.38 -18.10
N GLY A 147 35.81 12.53 -18.79
CA GLY A 147 35.94 12.63 -20.25
C GLY A 147 37.26 12.09 -20.79
N ASP A 148 38.37 12.40 -20.11
CA ASP A 148 39.72 12.00 -20.54
C ASP A 148 39.98 10.49 -20.42
N ALA A 149 39.18 9.77 -19.63
CA ALA A 149 39.27 8.32 -19.48
C ALA A 149 38.38 7.56 -20.49
N LEU A 150 37.52 8.26 -21.24
CA LEU A 150 36.59 7.63 -22.17
C LEU A 150 37.26 7.44 -23.55
N PRO A 151 37.36 6.19 -24.06
CA PRO A 151 37.97 5.91 -25.37
C PRO A 151 37.20 6.50 -26.57
N VAL A 152 35.94 6.91 -26.37
CA VAL A 152 35.05 7.45 -27.39
C VAL A 152 34.29 8.64 -26.80
N PRO A 153 34.31 9.82 -27.44
CA PRO A 153 33.59 11.00 -26.93
C PRO A 153 32.07 10.73 -26.98
N PRO A 154 31.36 10.82 -25.85
CA PRO A 154 29.92 10.60 -25.84
C PRO A 154 29.20 11.75 -26.55
N GLN A 155 28.21 11.41 -27.35
CA GLN A 155 27.35 12.42 -27.99
C GLN A 155 26.34 12.91 -26.95
N LEU A 156 26.56 14.13 -26.46
CA LEU A 156 25.68 14.81 -25.51
C LEU A 156 24.43 15.33 -26.25
N GLN A 157 23.52 14.43 -26.56
CA GLN A 157 22.21 14.77 -27.13
C GLN A 157 21.12 14.48 -26.12
N ALA A 158 20.08 15.31 -26.11
CA ALA A 158 18.87 15.01 -25.37
C ALA A 158 18.14 13.85 -26.06
N TYR A 159 17.95 12.74 -25.35
CA TYR A 159 17.19 11.61 -25.85
C TYR A 159 15.74 11.72 -25.34
N PRO A 160 14.79 12.22 -26.14
CA PRO A 160 13.42 12.49 -25.67
C PRO A 160 12.66 11.20 -25.33
N MET A 161 12.95 10.09 -26.00
CA MET A 161 12.23 8.83 -25.79
C MET A 161 12.49 8.22 -24.39
N PRO A 162 13.74 8.07 -23.91
CA PRO A 162 14.01 7.69 -22.52
C PRO A 162 13.42 8.63 -21.48
N LEU A 163 13.43 9.95 -21.72
CA LEU A 163 12.84 10.94 -20.82
C LEU A 163 11.31 10.78 -20.75
N ALA A 164 10.64 10.57 -21.88
CA ALA A 164 9.21 10.32 -21.92
C ALA A 164 8.83 9.01 -21.20
N LEU A 165 9.61 7.94 -21.38
CA LEU A 165 9.40 6.68 -20.65
C LEU A 165 9.58 6.87 -19.13
N ALA A 166 10.62 7.58 -18.70
CA ALA A 166 10.85 7.89 -17.29
C ALA A 166 9.70 8.74 -16.70
N ALA A 167 9.19 9.71 -17.46
CA ALA A 167 8.03 10.51 -17.06
C ALA A 167 6.78 9.63 -16.88
N LEU A 168 6.54 8.73 -17.83
CA LEU A 168 5.40 7.80 -17.79
C LEU A 168 5.47 6.86 -16.58
N TYR A 169 6.65 6.30 -16.27
CA TYR A 169 6.84 5.53 -15.04
C TYR A 169 6.54 6.35 -13.80
N GLY A 170 7.06 7.58 -13.72
CA GLY A 170 6.82 8.48 -12.60
C GLY A 170 5.34 8.73 -12.37
N VAL A 171 4.59 9.05 -13.42
CA VAL A 171 3.14 9.31 -13.34
C VAL A 171 2.37 8.04 -12.92
N LEU A 172 2.65 6.89 -13.55
CA LEU A 172 1.94 5.64 -13.22
C LEU A 172 2.20 5.20 -11.77
N VAL A 173 3.45 5.30 -11.31
CA VAL A 173 3.83 4.97 -9.93
C VAL A 173 3.19 5.94 -8.94
N ALA A 174 3.22 7.25 -9.22
CA ALA A 174 2.57 8.25 -8.38
C ALA A 174 1.05 7.96 -8.24
N LEU A 175 0.37 7.65 -9.34
CA LEU A 175 -1.05 7.28 -9.32
C LEU A 175 -1.28 6.00 -8.50
N LEU A 176 -0.51 4.94 -8.76
CA LEU A 176 -0.65 3.66 -8.07
C LEU A 176 -0.57 3.80 -6.54
N PHE A 177 0.43 4.54 -6.06
CA PHE A 177 0.66 4.72 -4.63
C PHE A 177 -0.24 5.79 -3.99
N ALA A 178 -0.82 6.71 -4.76
CA ALA A 178 -1.77 7.70 -4.23
C ALA A 178 -3.20 7.16 -4.10
N LEU A 179 -3.64 6.31 -5.05
CA LEU A 179 -5.03 5.88 -5.18
C LEU A 179 -5.55 5.11 -3.96
N ALA A 180 -4.79 4.13 -3.46
CA ALA A 180 -5.23 3.30 -2.34
C ALA A 180 -5.32 4.07 -1.01
N PRO A 181 -4.29 4.83 -0.57
CA PRO A 181 -4.38 5.67 0.63
C PRO A 181 -5.49 6.70 0.55
N LEU A 182 -5.64 7.36 -0.60
CA LEU A 182 -6.67 8.38 -0.80
C LEU A 182 -8.09 7.81 -0.75
N ALA A 183 -8.30 6.62 -1.33
CA ALA A 183 -9.58 5.93 -1.27
C ALA A 183 -9.94 5.42 0.13
N ARG A 184 -8.97 5.23 1.03
CA ARG A 184 -9.21 4.96 2.45
C ARG A 184 -9.48 6.25 3.23
N ALA A 185 -8.78 7.35 2.90
CA ALA A 185 -9.01 8.64 3.55
C ALA A 185 -10.46 9.15 3.38
N ARG A 186 -11.08 8.87 2.23
CA ARG A 186 -12.49 9.26 1.99
C ARG A 186 -13.52 8.46 2.80
N THR A 187 -13.19 7.27 3.32
CA THR A 187 -14.16 6.45 4.08
C THR A 187 -14.23 6.85 5.55
N VAL A 188 -13.37 7.77 6.01
CA VAL A 188 -13.45 8.33 7.36
C VAL A 188 -14.75 9.13 7.48
N THR A 189 -15.65 8.65 8.33
CA THR A 189 -16.89 9.33 8.71
C THR A 189 -16.65 10.20 9.95
N VAL A 190 -17.51 11.19 10.19
CA VAL A 190 -17.44 12.03 11.39
C VAL A 190 -17.61 11.18 12.67
N ALA A 191 -18.42 10.11 12.61
CA ALA A 191 -18.57 9.16 13.72
C ALA A 191 -17.27 8.42 14.07
N HIS A 192 -16.42 8.14 13.08
CA HIS A 192 -15.12 7.50 13.27
C HIS A 192 -14.12 8.36 14.05
N LEU A 193 -14.24 9.70 13.99
CA LEU A 193 -13.42 10.64 14.75
C LEU A 193 -13.75 10.64 16.25
N PHE A 194 -14.99 10.31 16.61
CA PHE A 194 -15.43 10.19 18.01
C PHE A 194 -15.31 8.76 18.56
N ARG A 195 -15.22 7.74 17.68
CA ARG A 195 -15.08 6.31 18.03
C ARG A 195 -13.71 5.74 17.65
N THR A 196 -12.66 6.51 17.89
CA THR A 196 -11.27 6.32 17.40
C THR A 196 -10.54 5.02 17.81
N GLY A 197 -11.21 4.03 18.41
CA GLY A 197 -10.57 2.78 18.84
C GLY A 197 -11.26 1.48 18.43
N VAL A 198 -12.45 1.50 17.82
CA VAL A 198 -13.28 0.27 17.70
C VAL A 198 -13.54 -0.19 16.26
N GLU A 199 -13.51 0.70 15.27
CA GLU A 199 -13.80 0.34 13.88
C GLU A 199 -12.51 0.21 13.05
N GLY A 200 -12.27 -0.99 12.52
CA GLY A 200 -11.12 -1.29 11.66
C GLY A 200 -11.12 -0.46 10.37
N ALA A 201 -9.93 -0.21 9.82
CA ALA A 201 -9.76 0.55 8.59
C ALA A 201 -10.64 -0.01 7.45
N SER A 202 -11.61 0.80 6.99
CA SER A 202 -12.48 0.44 5.87
C SER A 202 -11.67 0.15 4.62
N ARG A 203 -11.94 -1.00 3.99
CA ARG A 203 -11.27 -1.41 2.75
C ARG A 203 -11.60 -0.43 1.61
N PRO A 204 -10.64 -0.12 0.72
CA PRO A 204 -10.94 0.70 -0.45
C PRO A 204 -12.00 0.02 -1.33
N SER A 205 -12.83 0.81 -2.03
CA SER A 205 -13.87 0.28 -2.91
C SER A 205 -13.28 -0.63 -4.00
N ARG A 206 -14.04 -1.65 -4.42
CA ARG A 206 -13.64 -2.59 -5.48
C ARG A 206 -13.15 -1.88 -6.75
N ALA A 207 -13.78 -0.77 -7.15
CA ALA A 207 -13.36 0.04 -8.30
C ALA A 207 -11.92 0.57 -8.16
N VAL A 208 -11.52 1.03 -6.98
CA VAL A 208 -10.15 1.52 -6.73
C VAL A 208 -9.17 0.35 -6.68
N MET A 209 -9.55 -0.78 -6.11
CA MET A 209 -8.71 -1.98 -6.13
C MET A 209 -8.43 -2.44 -7.57
N ILE A 210 -9.44 -2.43 -8.44
CA ILE A 210 -9.29 -2.74 -9.86
C ILE A 210 -8.38 -1.69 -10.54
N ALA A 211 -8.58 -0.40 -10.26
CA ALA A 211 -7.73 0.65 -10.81
C ALA A 211 -6.25 0.50 -10.40
N CYS A 212 -5.97 0.20 -9.12
CA CYS A 212 -4.61 -0.09 -8.66
C CYS A 212 -4.03 -1.34 -9.33
N ALA A 213 -4.82 -2.40 -9.49
CA ALA A 213 -4.38 -3.61 -10.19
C ALA A 213 -4.05 -3.33 -11.66
N LEU A 214 -4.87 -2.54 -12.36
CA LEU A 214 -4.63 -2.13 -13.74
C LEU A 214 -3.38 -1.24 -13.87
N LEU A 215 -3.16 -0.31 -12.93
CA LEU A 215 -1.95 0.51 -12.91
C LEU A 215 -0.70 -0.32 -12.65
N ALA A 216 -0.74 -1.23 -11.67
CA ALA A 216 0.37 -2.14 -11.40
C ALA A 216 0.68 -3.04 -12.60
N LEU A 217 -0.35 -3.57 -13.26
CA LEU A 217 -0.22 -4.36 -14.49
C LEU A 217 0.34 -3.51 -15.64
N GLY A 218 -0.10 -2.25 -15.77
CA GLY A 218 0.42 -1.30 -16.76
C GLY A 218 1.91 -0.98 -16.54
N ILE A 219 2.34 -0.76 -15.29
CA ILE A 219 3.75 -0.55 -14.95
C ILE A 219 4.57 -1.80 -15.27
N ALA A 220 4.08 -2.99 -14.91
CA ALA A 220 4.73 -4.25 -15.21
C ALA A 220 4.86 -4.50 -16.72
N ALA A 221 3.79 -4.27 -17.48
CA ALA A 221 3.78 -4.40 -18.93
C ALA A 221 4.76 -3.41 -19.59
N LEU A 222 4.77 -2.15 -19.12
CA LEU A 222 5.71 -1.15 -19.60
C LEU A 222 7.17 -1.52 -19.27
N ALA A 223 7.44 -2.06 -18.06
CA ALA A 223 8.75 -2.57 -17.66
C ALA A 223 9.24 -3.72 -18.54
N ILE A 224 8.37 -4.66 -18.87
CA ILE A 224 8.73 -5.79 -19.73
C ILE A 224 8.92 -5.33 -21.19
N ALA A 225 8.04 -4.46 -21.69
CA ALA A 225 8.08 -3.98 -23.07
C ALA A 225 9.24 -3.04 -23.37
N SER A 226 9.66 -2.21 -22.41
CA SER A 226 10.77 -1.27 -22.58
C SER A 226 12.15 -1.86 -22.28
N ALA A 227 12.21 -3.02 -21.61
CA ALA A 227 13.45 -3.69 -21.32
C ALA A 227 14.11 -4.25 -22.59
N ARG A 228 15.43 -4.06 -22.72
CA ARG A 228 16.23 -4.70 -23.81
C ARG A 228 16.11 -6.23 -23.79
N GLU A 229 15.92 -6.79 -22.60
CA GLU A 229 15.82 -8.23 -22.35
C GLU A 229 14.55 -8.52 -21.54
N PRO A 230 13.40 -8.73 -22.22
CA PRO A 230 12.08 -8.79 -21.59
C PRO A 230 11.94 -9.97 -20.62
N MET A 231 12.65 -11.08 -20.86
CA MET A 231 12.62 -12.26 -19.98
C MET A 231 13.20 -11.95 -18.60
N PHE A 232 14.29 -11.17 -18.55
CA PHE A 232 14.90 -10.76 -17.29
C PHE A 232 13.99 -9.79 -16.52
N ALA A 233 13.37 -8.83 -17.21
CA ALA A 233 12.41 -7.92 -16.59
C ALA A 233 11.18 -8.65 -16.04
N ALA A 234 10.64 -9.62 -16.79
CA ALA A 234 9.53 -10.45 -16.34
C ALA A 234 9.89 -11.27 -15.10
N GLY A 235 11.09 -11.88 -15.08
CA GLY A 235 11.61 -12.59 -13.91
C GLY A 235 11.65 -11.70 -12.66
N PHE A 236 12.16 -10.47 -12.78
CA PHE A 236 12.18 -9.52 -11.67
C PHE A 236 10.77 -9.16 -11.17
N VAL A 237 9.84 -8.85 -12.07
CA VAL A 237 8.46 -8.54 -11.71
C VAL A 237 7.81 -9.70 -10.94
N VAL A 238 8.00 -10.93 -11.40
CA VAL A 238 7.51 -12.13 -10.72
C VAL A 238 8.16 -12.29 -9.34
N SER A 239 9.47 -12.06 -9.22
CA SER A 239 10.16 -12.12 -7.92
C SER A 239 9.65 -11.07 -6.93
N VAL A 240 9.43 -9.83 -7.36
CA VAL A 240 8.87 -8.76 -6.50
C VAL A 240 7.45 -9.10 -6.06
N LEU A 241 6.60 -9.56 -6.97
CA LEU A 241 5.24 -9.99 -6.64
C LEU A 241 5.25 -11.20 -5.70
N GLY A 242 6.14 -12.16 -5.94
CA GLY A 242 6.33 -13.32 -5.07
C GLY A 242 6.78 -12.91 -3.67
N LEU A 243 7.76 -12.01 -3.56
CA LEU A 243 8.23 -11.48 -2.27
C LEU A 243 7.12 -10.72 -1.53
N LEU A 244 6.38 -9.83 -2.22
CA LEU A 244 5.26 -9.12 -1.63
C LEU A 244 4.16 -10.08 -1.16
N LEU A 245 3.84 -11.11 -1.96
CA LEU A 245 2.89 -12.14 -1.58
C LEU A 245 3.36 -12.86 -0.31
N LEU A 246 4.62 -13.27 -0.27
CA LEU A 246 5.22 -13.98 0.86
C LEU A 246 5.23 -13.11 2.14
N LEU A 247 5.52 -11.81 2.01
CA LEU A 247 5.42 -10.83 3.10
C LEU A 247 3.97 -10.64 3.57
N THR A 248 2.99 -10.59 2.65
CA THR A 248 1.58 -10.46 3.04
C THR A 248 1.03 -11.73 3.71
N LEU A 249 1.45 -12.91 3.26
CA LEU A 249 1.07 -14.18 3.87
C LEU A 249 1.68 -14.35 5.26
N SER A 250 2.96 -13.99 5.42
CA SER A 250 3.62 -14.00 6.74
C SER A 250 3.00 -12.96 7.68
N ALA A 251 2.67 -11.76 7.20
CA ALA A 251 1.90 -10.80 7.99
C ALA A 251 0.53 -11.36 8.42
N CYS A 252 -0.17 -12.05 7.53
CA CYS A 252 -1.46 -12.70 7.85
C CYS A 252 -1.30 -13.82 8.90
N ALA A 253 -0.19 -14.56 8.86
CA ALA A 253 0.10 -15.62 9.82
C ALA A 253 0.49 -15.07 11.22
N ILE A 254 1.17 -13.92 11.27
CA ILE A 254 1.64 -13.29 12.51
C ILE A 254 0.55 -12.43 13.14
N THR A 255 -0.33 -11.82 12.33
CA THR A 255 -1.44 -11.02 12.86
C THR A 255 -2.53 -11.99 13.32
N PRO A 256 -2.81 -12.13 14.64
CA PRO A 256 -3.98 -12.89 15.06
C PRO A 256 -5.16 -12.23 14.36
N ALA A 257 -5.97 -13.03 13.66
CA ALA A 257 -7.13 -12.54 12.93
C ALA A 257 -7.92 -11.63 13.87
N GLY A 258 -7.74 -10.32 13.69
CA GLY A 258 -8.54 -9.30 14.33
C GLY A 258 -9.91 -9.48 13.75
N GLN A 259 -10.69 -10.37 14.35
CA GLN A 259 -12.07 -10.57 14.02
C GLN A 259 -12.72 -9.22 14.27
N SER A 260 -12.87 -8.44 13.20
CA SER A 260 -14.03 -7.60 12.99
C SER A 260 -15.23 -8.53 12.88
N SER A 261 -15.52 -9.28 13.95
CA SER A 261 -16.83 -9.83 14.15
C SER A 261 -17.71 -8.60 14.28
N SER A 262 -18.64 -8.44 13.34
CA SER A 262 -19.86 -7.70 13.66
C SER A 262 -20.28 -8.20 15.04
N VAL A 263 -20.34 -7.30 16.01
CA VAL A 263 -20.72 -7.68 17.36
C VAL A 263 -22.14 -8.21 17.25
N LYS A 264 -22.29 -9.55 17.21
CA LYS A 264 -23.59 -10.19 17.05
C LYS A 264 -24.39 -9.81 18.28
N GLU A 265 -25.40 -8.98 18.06
CA GLU A 265 -26.42 -8.70 19.07
C GLU A 265 -27.09 -10.02 19.42
N PHE A 266 -27.21 -10.30 20.71
CA PHE A 266 -27.95 -11.44 21.22
C PHE A 266 -28.85 -11.00 22.38
N ARG A 267 -29.87 -11.79 22.66
CA ARG A 267 -30.80 -11.61 23.77
C ARG A 267 -30.97 -12.94 24.47
N ASP A 268 -31.05 -12.94 25.79
CA ASP A 268 -31.27 -14.17 26.56
C ASP A 268 -32.76 -14.60 26.53
N CYS A 269 -33.67 -13.65 26.25
CA CYS A 269 -35.10 -13.89 26.12
C CYS A 269 -35.75 -12.85 25.15
N PRO A 270 -36.99 -13.06 24.67
CA PRO A 270 -37.65 -12.14 23.73
C PRO A 270 -37.71 -10.68 24.23
N ASP A 271 -37.92 -10.51 25.53
CA ASP A 271 -38.10 -9.21 26.18
C ASP A 271 -36.87 -8.75 26.98
N CYS A 272 -35.74 -9.44 26.84
CA CYS A 272 -34.49 -9.10 27.53
C CYS A 272 -33.73 -8.00 26.78
N PRO A 273 -32.87 -7.23 27.48
CA PRO A 273 -32.03 -6.23 26.86
C PRO A 273 -31.17 -6.84 25.75
N ALA A 274 -30.96 -6.06 24.69
CA ALA A 274 -30.01 -6.41 23.64
C ALA A 274 -28.59 -6.36 24.18
N MET A 275 -27.87 -7.47 24.09
CA MET A 275 -26.49 -7.61 24.55
C MET A 275 -25.51 -7.64 23.40
N VAL A 276 -24.35 -7.04 23.61
CA VAL A 276 -23.22 -7.00 22.67
C VAL A 276 -21.98 -7.59 23.33
N VAL A 277 -21.26 -8.46 22.63
CA VAL A 277 -20.02 -9.06 23.14
C VAL A 277 -18.86 -8.10 22.95
N VAL A 278 -18.25 -7.66 24.04
CA VAL A 278 -17.01 -6.89 24.05
C VAL A 278 -15.83 -7.87 24.00
N PRO A 279 -14.99 -7.82 22.94
CA PRO A 279 -13.85 -8.73 22.81
C PRO A 279 -12.73 -8.39 23.81
N PRO A 280 -11.85 -9.34 24.12
CA PRO A 280 -10.62 -9.04 24.87
C PRO A 280 -9.77 -8.04 24.07
N GLY A 281 -9.14 -7.09 24.77
CA GLY A 281 -8.44 -5.99 24.13
C GLY A 281 -7.72 -5.11 25.14
N LYS A 282 -7.06 -4.05 24.63
CA LYS A 282 -6.40 -3.04 25.44
C LYS A 282 -6.76 -1.65 24.90
N PHE A 283 -7.00 -0.71 25.79
CA PHE A 283 -7.22 0.68 25.45
C PHE A 283 -6.69 1.59 26.56
N ARG A 284 -6.42 2.85 26.22
CA ARG A 284 -6.04 3.88 27.20
C ARG A 284 -7.29 4.53 27.76
N MET A 285 -7.37 4.64 29.09
CA MET A 285 -8.47 5.26 29.81
C MET A 285 -7.93 6.42 30.64
N GLY A 286 -8.70 7.51 30.71
CA GLY A 286 -8.35 8.74 31.40
C GLY A 286 -7.82 9.81 30.46
N PHE A 287 -7.74 11.03 30.97
CA PHE A 287 -7.24 12.19 30.25
C PHE A 287 -6.40 13.05 31.19
N ASP A 288 -5.17 13.36 30.78
CA ASP A 288 -4.27 14.22 31.55
C ASP A 288 -4.62 15.68 31.25
N GLY A 289 -5.42 16.28 32.13
CA GLY A 289 -5.98 17.63 32.00
C GLY A 289 -7.47 17.63 32.32
N GLY A 290 -8.02 18.77 32.74
CA GLY A 290 -9.45 18.89 33.08
C GLY A 290 -9.73 19.96 34.12
N GLU A 291 -11.00 20.21 34.38
CA GLU A 291 -11.40 21.09 35.48
C GLU A 291 -11.04 20.44 36.83
N PRO A 292 -10.62 21.22 37.85
CA PRO A 292 -10.24 20.67 39.17
C PRO A 292 -11.31 19.77 39.79
N GLU A 293 -12.59 20.02 39.48
CA GLU A 293 -13.74 19.30 40.01
C GLU A 293 -14.05 17.98 39.26
N ARG A 294 -13.41 17.74 38.10
CA ARG A 294 -13.65 16.57 37.23
C ARG A 294 -12.33 16.01 36.69
N TYR A 295 -11.39 15.74 37.58
CA TYR A 295 -10.11 15.13 37.21
C TYR A 295 -10.28 13.66 36.80
N GLU A 296 -10.14 13.36 35.51
CA GLU A 296 -10.25 12.01 34.92
C GLU A 296 -8.88 11.36 34.65
N GLY A 297 -7.78 11.94 35.15
CA GLY A 297 -6.43 11.39 35.03
C GLY A 297 -6.03 10.45 36.19
N PRO A 298 -4.85 9.80 36.13
CA PRO A 298 -3.92 9.80 35.00
C PRO A 298 -4.35 8.85 33.88
N VAL A 299 -3.86 9.08 32.67
CA VAL A 299 -4.02 8.14 31.55
C VAL A 299 -3.38 6.79 31.91
N ARG A 300 -4.17 5.71 31.90
CA ARG A 300 -3.72 4.34 32.20
C ARG A 300 -4.13 3.34 31.12
N ASP A 301 -3.32 2.31 30.93
CA ASP A 301 -3.65 1.17 30.08
C ASP A 301 -4.63 0.23 30.78
N VAL A 302 -5.82 0.06 30.22
CA VAL A 302 -6.83 -0.88 30.68
C VAL A 302 -6.84 -2.10 29.77
N ARG A 303 -6.75 -3.30 30.38
CA ARG A 303 -6.78 -4.57 29.67
C ARG A 303 -8.08 -5.34 29.97
N ILE A 304 -8.83 -5.63 28.92
CA ILE A 304 -9.95 -6.58 28.96
C ILE A 304 -9.37 -7.98 28.71
N ALA A 305 -9.24 -8.77 29.78
CA ALA A 305 -8.56 -10.07 29.72
C ALA A 305 -9.42 -11.17 29.07
N ARG A 306 -10.74 -11.11 29.22
CA ARG A 306 -11.71 -12.08 28.68
C ARG A 306 -12.86 -11.34 28.02
N LYS A 307 -13.46 -11.95 26.99
CA LYS A 307 -14.70 -11.44 26.41
C LYS A 307 -15.79 -11.39 27.48
N PHE A 308 -16.62 -10.35 27.47
CA PHE A 308 -17.81 -10.23 28.31
C PHE A 308 -18.94 -9.59 27.51
N ALA A 309 -20.18 -9.76 27.93
CA ALA A 309 -21.33 -9.13 27.30
C ALA A 309 -21.68 -7.82 28.02
N LEU A 310 -22.03 -6.79 27.27
CA LEU A 310 -22.50 -5.51 27.78
C LEU A 310 -23.85 -5.18 27.16
N GLY A 311 -24.73 -4.52 27.91
CA GLY A 311 -25.98 -3.98 27.37
C GLY A 311 -25.68 -2.99 26.23
N LYS A 312 -26.38 -3.15 25.10
CA LYS A 312 -26.25 -2.26 23.94
C LYS A 312 -26.84 -0.88 24.21
N PHE A 313 -27.87 -0.83 25.05
CA PHE A 313 -28.62 0.36 25.44
C PHE A 313 -28.71 0.44 26.95
N GLU A 314 -29.09 1.61 27.45
CA GLU A 314 -29.44 1.83 28.85
C GLU A 314 -30.63 0.91 29.25
N VAL A 315 -30.62 0.46 30.51
CA VAL A 315 -31.72 -0.36 31.05
C VAL A 315 -32.97 0.51 31.13
N THR A 316 -34.09 0.05 30.55
CA THR A 316 -35.34 0.81 30.58
C THR A 316 -36.14 0.58 31.86
N ASN A 317 -37.08 1.49 32.16
CA ASN A 317 -38.00 1.30 33.29
C ASN A 317 -38.82 -0.01 33.19
N GLY A 318 -39.22 -0.39 31.97
CA GLY A 318 -39.92 -1.66 31.74
C GLY A 318 -39.04 -2.88 32.05
N GLU A 319 -37.76 -2.84 31.65
CA GLU A 319 -36.79 -3.90 31.94
C GLU A 319 -36.49 -3.99 33.44
N TYR A 320 -36.28 -2.86 34.11
CA TYR A 320 -35.99 -2.83 35.54
C TYR A 320 -37.20 -3.27 36.38
N ARG A 321 -38.42 -2.87 36.02
CA ARG A 321 -39.65 -3.36 36.68
C ARG A 321 -39.74 -4.88 36.63
N ARG A 322 -39.42 -5.50 35.49
CA ARG A 322 -39.40 -6.96 35.37
C ARG A 322 -38.39 -7.60 36.32
N PHE A 323 -37.19 -7.01 36.42
CA PHE A 323 -36.18 -7.47 37.37
C PHE A 323 -36.68 -7.39 38.82
N VAL A 324 -37.27 -6.26 39.23
CA VAL A 324 -37.83 -6.07 40.57
C VAL A 324 -38.93 -7.10 40.86
N THR A 325 -39.89 -7.28 39.93
CA THR A 325 -40.97 -8.26 40.09
C THR A 325 -40.45 -9.69 40.16
N ALA A 326 -39.46 -10.05 39.36
CA ALA A 326 -38.92 -11.41 39.31
C ALA A 326 -38.04 -11.77 40.52
N THR A 327 -37.35 -10.79 41.10
CA THR A 327 -36.37 -11.02 42.18
C THR A 327 -36.85 -10.58 43.56
N GLY A 328 -37.91 -9.78 43.64
CA GLY A 328 -38.34 -9.11 44.87
C GLY A 328 -37.37 -8.02 45.34
N HIS A 329 -36.54 -7.48 44.43
CA HIS A 329 -35.55 -6.47 44.78
C HIS A 329 -36.20 -5.18 45.28
N VAL A 330 -35.70 -4.65 46.40
CA VAL A 330 -36.18 -3.38 46.99
C VAL A 330 -35.14 -2.30 46.74
N SER A 331 -35.48 -1.35 45.88
CA SER A 331 -34.63 -0.21 45.54
C SER A 331 -34.57 0.82 46.68
N GLY A 332 -33.51 1.62 46.68
CA GLY A 332 -33.33 2.69 47.66
C GLY A 332 -34.38 3.80 47.50
N LYS A 333 -34.82 4.39 48.62
CA LYS A 333 -35.70 5.56 48.59
C LYS A 333 -34.92 6.87 48.61
N GLY A 334 -35.43 7.79 47.82
CA GLY A 334 -35.12 9.20 47.78
C GLY A 334 -34.11 9.56 46.71
N CYS A 335 -34.63 10.08 45.61
CA CYS A 335 -33.88 10.49 44.43
C CYS A 335 -33.21 11.84 44.64
N PHE A 336 -31.98 11.97 44.14
CA PHE A 336 -31.32 13.27 44.07
C PHE A 336 -31.78 14.00 42.83
N ALA A 337 -32.34 15.19 43.01
CA ALA A 337 -32.72 16.09 41.94
C ALA A 337 -32.07 17.46 42.16
N LEU A 338 -31.70 18.12 41.07
CA LEU A 338 -31.22 19.49 41.12
C LEU A 338 -32.41 20.44 41.30
N ARG A 339 -32.50 21.10 42.46
CA ARG A 339 -33.48 22.14 42.75
C ARG A 339 -32.77 23.37 43.29
N ASP A 340 -33.12 24.55 42.75
CA ASP A 340 -32.54 25.83 43.14
C ASP A 340 -30.99 25.83 43.11
N GLY A 341 -30.41 25.16 42.10
CA GLY A 341 -28.95 25.07 41.91
C GLY A 341 -28.23 24.11 42.87
N THR A 342 -28.94 23.39 43.74
CA THR A 342 -28.37 22.42 44.67
C THR A 342 -28.98 21.03 44.50
N TYR A 343 -28.16 19.98 44.65
CA TYR A 343 -28.67 18.60 44.64
C TYR A 343 -29.35 18.31 45.97
N GLN A 344 -30.67 18.09 45.93
CA GLN A 344 -31.47 17.80 47.11
C GLN A 344 -32.08 16.40 46.98
N LYS A 345 -32.10 15.67 48.10
CA LYS A 345 -32.76 14.35 48.18
C LYS A 345 -34.26 14.55 48.34
N LEU A 346 -35.03 14.06 47.37
CA LEU A 346 -36.49 14.10 47.42
C LEU A 346 -36.98 12.94 48.29
N PRO A 347 -37.65 13.17 49.43
CA PRO A 347 -38.18 12.08 50.25
C PRO A 347 -39.38 11.42 49.56
N GLY A 348 -39.46 10.09 49.64
CA GLY A 348 -40.59 9.32 49.10
C GLY A 348 -40.52 8.99 47.61
N THR A 349 -39.52 9.49 46.88
CA THR A 349 -39.29 9.12 45.46
C THR A 349 -38.46 7.84 45.34
N ASP A 350 -38.60 7.15 44.23
CA ASP A 350 -37.85 5.94 43.86
C ASP A 350 -37.76 5.81 42.33
N TRP A 351 -37.29 4.67 41.82
CA TRP A 351 -37.23 4.43 40.38
C TRP A 351 -38.60 4.44 39.67
N SER A 352 -39.70 4.18 40.40
CA SER A 352 -41.06 4.14 39.85
C SER A 352 -41.71 5.53 39.81
N ASP A 353 -41.33 6.41 40.76
CA ASP A 353 -41.60 7.85 40.71
C ASP A 353 -40.35 8.65 41.11
N PRO A 354 -39.45 8.93 40.15
CA PRO A 354 -38.23 9.69 40.40
C PRO A 354 -38.46 11.19 40.60
N GLY A 355 -39.72 11.66 40.55
CA GLY A 355 -40.06 13.07 40.74
C GLY A 355 -40.05 13.90 39.45
N TYR A 356 -40.24 13.27 38.29
CA TYR A 356 -40.35 13.95 36.98
C TYR A 356 -41.66 14.73 36.78
N GLN A 357 -42.60 14.64 37.74
CA GLN A 357 -43.92 15.29 37.67
C GLN A 357 -44.75 14.85 36.44
N ARG A 358 -44.42 13.69 35.88
CA ARG A 358 -45.15 13.03 34.79
C ARG A 358 -45.08 11.51 34.96
N PRO A 359 -46.02 10.76 34.36
CA PRO A 359 -45.89 9.31 34.28
C PRO A 359 -44.58 8.88 33.60
N ILE A 360 -43.97 7.85 34.18
CA ILE A 360 -42.76 7.21 33.63
C ILE A 360 -43.15 6.26 32.50
N ARG A 361 -42.40 6.30 31.40
CA ARG A 361 -42.61 5.44 30.24
C ARG A 361 -41.73 4.20 30.33
N ASP A 362 -42.21 3.07 29.82
CA ASP A 362 -41.46 1.81 29.87
C ASP A 362 -40.25 1.78 28.92
N ASP A 363 -40.22 2.65 27.91
CA ASP A 363 -39.16 2.77 26.90
C ASP A 363 -38.06 3.77 27.27
N GLU A 364 -38.22 4.52 28.37
CA GLU A 364 -37.18 5.46 28.83
C GLU A 364 -36.22 4.82 29.85
N PRO A 365 -34.97 5.30 29.95
CA PRO A 365 -33.99 4.77 30.89
C PRO A 365 -34.47 4.84 32.34
N VAL A 366 -34.22 3.77 33.10
CA VAL A 366 -34.46 3.78 34.55
C VAL A 366 -33.51 4.77 35.22
N ALA A 367 -34.04 5.53 36.17
CA ALA A 367 -33.28 6.46 37.01
C ALA A 367 -33.60 6.17 38.48
N CYS A 368 -32.75 6.65 39.39
CA CYS A 368 -32.98 6.52 40.84
C CYS A 368 -33.16 5.06 41.32
N VAL A 369 -32.24 4.20 40.89
CA VAL A 369 -32.21 2.76 41.22
C VAL A 369 -31.47 2.44 42.52
#